data_AF-A0A1V8NR38-F1
#
_entry.id   AF-A0A1V8NR38-F1
#
_cell.length_a   1.000
_cell.length_b   1.000
_cell.length_c   1.000
_cell.angle_alpha   90.00
_cell.angle_beta   90.00
_cell.angle_gamma   90.00
#
_symmetry.space_group_name_H-M   'P 1'
#
loop_
_entity.id
_entity.type
_entity.pdbx_description
1 polymer ?
#
loop_
_entity_poly.entity_id
_entity_poly.type
_entity_poly.pdbx_seq_one_letter_code
_entity_poly.pdbx_strand_id
1 'polypeptide(L)'
;MRACTSGTPEKTTTQQVPLPQLTPEQLRELGIEGDTPQDTLNTLVGKLGEVQRQQGDIMKENRELKEENRKLQAGNGQVDQRIADAVSDAEDRTQKALAQQKTTLTDQFNAMLNGLVPGGTSSSTAQTGGSDIPVGLGLDTGFSGGGDTDGFRWVDPQDVVPAEQQGGQGQTPHFATSFLEDNPITREKNALERNANHRQGMDNGQDEGPVDPVYTLPENSTLVGSTAMTALLGRVPVNNKVTDPYPFKVMIGRDNLTANGIELPEVEGAIVSGTASGDWTLSCVRGSVTSITFVFTDGTVRTLPAPSDRTDNSGSEN
;
A
#
# COMPACT_ATOMS: atom_id res chain seq x y z
N MET A 1 -15.93 -53.27 51.60
CA MET A 1 -15.23 -54.54 51.85
C MET A 1 -14.14 -54.71 50.80
N ARG A 2 -12.97 -55.22 51.24
CA ARG A 2 -11.72 -55.52 50.51
C ARG A 2 -10.82 -54.32 50.20
N ALA A 3 -9.51 -54.34 50.45
CA ALA A 3 -8.64 -55.09 51.38
C ALA A 3 -7.29 -54.36 51.36
N CYS A 4 -6.67 -54.15 52.52
CA CYS A 4 -5.28 -53.72 52.62
C CYS A 4 -4.34 -54.92 52.37
N THR A 5 -3.25 -54.71 51.64
CA THR A 5 -2.09 -55.61 51.65
C THR A 5 -0.84 -54.81 52.01
N SER A 6 -0.19 -55.24 53.09
CA SER A 6 1.09 -54.78 53.60
C SER A 6 2.26 -55.33 52.78
N GLY A 7 3.09 -54.44 52.24
CA GLY A 7 4.42 -54.76 51.71
C GLY A 7 5.50 -54.07 52.54
N THR A 8 6.48 -54.84 52.98
CA THR A 8 7.70 -54.46 53.72
C THR A 8 8.55 -53.39 53.00
N PRO A 9 9.35 -52.58 53.73
CA PRO A 9 10.10 -51.47 53.16
C PRO A 9 11.31 -51.98 52.35
N GLU A 10 11.28 -51.78 51.03
CA GLU A 10 12.51 -51.84 50.23
C GLU A 10 13.41 -50.66 50.60
N LYS A 11 14.66 -50.96 50.95
CA LYS A 11 15.74 -49.97 51.06
C LYS A 11 15.98 -49.36 49.68
N THR A 12 15.42 -48.19 49.43
CA THR A 12 15.83 -47.36 48.30
C THR A 12 17.20 -46.78 48.61
N THR A 13 18.23 -47.38 48.01
CA THR A 13 19.56 -46.80 47.88
C THR A 13 19.41 -45.39 47.34
N THR A 14 19.87 -44.40 48.12
CA THR A 14 19.97 -42.99 47.73
C THR A 14 20.82 -42.89 46.46
N GLN A 15 20.18 -42.81 45.30
CA GLN A 15 20.84 -42.36 44.08
C GLN A 15 21.18 -40.89 44.28
N GLN A 16 22.44 -40.64 44.62
CA GLN A 16 23.02 -39.31 44.57
C GLN A 16 22.99 -38.85 43.12
N VAL A 17 22.06 -37.96 42.78
CA VAL A 17 22.13 -37.16 41.56
C VAL A 17 23.47 -36.43 41.61
N PRO A 18 24.37 -36.59 40.62
CA PRO A 18 25.61 -35.83 40.60
C PRO A 18 25.21 -34.35 40.51
N LEU A 19 25.64 -33.54 41.49
CA LEU A 19 25.52 -32.10 41.34
C LEU A 19 26.28 -31.70 40.06
N PRO A 20 25.69 -30.90 39.16
CA PRO A 20 26.41 -30.38 38.02
C PRO A 20 27.62 -29.61 38.54
N GLN A 21 28.82 -30.09 38.21
CA GLN A 21 30.06 -29.44 38.60
C GLN A 21 30.17 -28.13 37.84
N LEU A 22 30.07 -27.01 38.56
CA LEU A 22 30.20 -25.66 38.03
C LEU A 22 31.58 -25.52 37.36
N THR A 23 31.61 -24.99 36.14
CA THR A 23 32.87 -24.75 35.41
C THR A 23 33.66 -23.62 36.08
N PRO A 24 35.00 -23.62 36.01
CA PRO A 24 35.84 -22.62 36.67
C PRO A 24 35.55 -21.17 36.24
N GLU A 25 34.96 -20.97 35.06
CA GLU A 25 34.51 -19.65 34.61
C GLU A 25 33.27 -19.16 35.36
N GLN A 26 32.34 -20.06 35.71
CA GLN A 26 31.16 -19.72 36.50
C GLN A 26 31.53 -19.38 37.94
N LEU A 27 32.53 -20.05 38.52
CA LEU A 27 33.10 -19.71 39.84
C LEU A 27 33.72 -18.31 39.86
N ARG A 28 34.36 -17.90 38.75
CA ARG A 28 34.98 -16.58 38.62
C ARG A 28 33.95 -15.47 38.42
N GLU A 29 32.88 -15.74 37.68
CA GLU A 29 31.74 -14.81 37.51
C GLU A 29 30.89 -14.68 38.78
N LEU A 30 30.89 -15.71 39.63
CA LEU A 30 30.27 -15.71 40.96
C LEU A 30 31.13 -15.03 42.05
N GLY A 31 32.40 -14.69 41.78
CA GLY A 31 33.28 -13.96 42.70
C GLY A 31 33.75 -14.76 43.93
N ILE A 32 33.61 -16.09 43.90
CA ILE A 32 33.79 -16.98 45.07
C ILE A 32 35.22 -17.50 45.26
N GLU A 33 36.22 -16.82 44.69
CA GLU A 33 37.64 -17.15 44.91
C GLU A 33 38.06 -16.69 46.31
N GLY A 34 37.78 -17.50 47.33
CA GLY A 34 38.26 -17.29 48.71
C GLY A 34 37.19 -17.31 49.81
N ASP A 35 35.90 -17.42 49.45
CA ASP A 35 34.82 -17.51 50.43
C ASP A 35 34.82 -18.83 51.20
N THR A 36 34.42 -18.79 52.48
CA THR A 36 34.27 -20.00 53.27
C THR A 36 33.10 -20.85 52.73
N PRO A 37 33.10 -22.18 52.96
CA PRO A 37 31.98 -23.04 52.55
C PRO A 37 30.62 -22.64 53.12
N GLN A 38 30.59 -21.85 54.21
CA GLN A 38 29.36 -21.32 54.78
C GLN A 38 28.88 -20.05 54.07
N ASP A 39 29.80 -19.17 53.66
CA ASP A 39 29.46 -17.93 52.95
C ASP A 39 28.94 -18.20 51.53
N THR A 40 29.49 -19.22 50.86
CA THR A 40 28.99 -19.69 49.56
C THR A 40 27.57 -20.28 49.65
N LEU A 41 27.27 -21.06 50.69
CA LEU A 41 25.92 -21.59 50.92
C LEU A 41 24.90 -20.49 51.23
N ASN A 42 25.27 -19.53 52.08
CA ASN A 42 24.40 -18.39 52.39
C ASN A 42 24.10 -17.56 51.13
N THR A 43 25.11 -17.37 50.27
CA THR A 43 24.94 -16.67 49.00
C THR A 43 24.04 -17.43 48.04
N LEU A 44 24.19 -18.75 47.92
CA LEU A 44 23.32 -19.60 47.08
C LEU A 44 21.88 -19.62 47.60
N VAL A 45 21.68 -19.68 48.91
CA VAL A 45 20.35 -19.57 49.53
C VAL A 45 19.74 -18.19 49.27
N GLY A 46 20.55 -17.13 49.32
CA GLY A 46 20.15 -15.78 48.93
C GLY A 46 19.68 -15.70 47.48
N LYS A 47 20.47 -16.21 46.54
CA LYS A 47 20.13 -16.26 45.11
C LYS A 47 18.91 -17.14 44.83
N LEU A 48 18.77 -18.28 45.52
CA LEU A 48 17.59 -19.13 45.39
C LEU A 48 16.33 -18.42 45.91
N GLY A 49 16.45 -17.68 47.02
CA GLY A 49 15.37 -16.84 47.54
C GLY A 49 15.00 -15.72 46.58
N GLU A 50 15.97 -15.12 45.89
CA GLU A 50 15.75 -14.12 44.86
C GLU A 50 15.02 -14.70 43.64
N VAL A 51 15.46 -15.86 43.14
CA VAL A 51 14.79 -16.56 42.04
C VAL A 51 13.36 -16.95 42.40
N GLN A 52 13.12 -17.39 43.64
CA GLN A 52 11.76 -17.68 44.12
C GLN A 52 10.88 -16.43 44.17
N ARG A 53 11.43 -15.28 44.59
CA ARG A 53 10.70 -13.99 44.57
C ARG A 53 10.37 -13.57 43.13
N GLN A 54 11.36 -13.60 42.23
CA GLN A 54 11.16 -13.29 40.82
C GLN A 54 10.13 -14.23 40.17
N GLN A 55 10.15 -15.51 40.50
CA GLN A 55 9.14 -16.46 40.02
C GLN A 55 7.74 -16.10 40.54
N GLY A 56 7.62 -15.67 41.80
CA GLY A 56 6.37 -15.17 42.37
C GLY A 56 5.86 -13.91 41.67
N ASP A 57 6.74 -12.96 41.39
CA ASP A 57 6.40 -11.71 40.70
C ASP A 57 5.96 -11.97 39.25
N ILE A 58 6.70 -12.80 38.50
CA ILE A 58 6.32 -13.20 37.13
C ILE A 58 4.97 -13.92 37.11
N MET A 59 4.69 -14.78 38.09
CA MET A 59 3.38 -15.45 38.18
C MET A 59 2.25 -14.46 38.47
N LYS A 60 2.51 -13.42 39.26
CA LYS A 60 1.54 -12.37 39.56
C LYS A 60 1.26 -11.52 38.32
N GLU A 61 2.30 -11.08 37.61
CA GLU A 61 2.18 -10.33 36.35
C GLU A 61 1.46 -11.15 35.27
N ASN A 62 1.78 -12.44 35.13
CA ASN A 62 1.07 -13.31 34.20
C ASN A 62 -0.42 -13.44 34.51
N ARG A 63 -0.80 -13.38 35.80
CA ARG A 63 -2.21 -13.42 36.19
C ARG A 63 -2.90 -12.11 35.84
N GLU A 64 -2.27 -10.98 36.12
CA GLU A 64 -2.76 -9.64 35.79
C GLU A 64 -2.93 -9.46 34.28
N LEU A 65 -1.91 -9.84 33.49
CA LEU A 65 -1.97 -9.80 32.02
C LEU A 65 -3.08 -10.70 31.45
N LYS A 66 -3.35 -11.86 32.06
CA LYS A 66 -4.46 -12.73 31.66
C LYS A 66 -5.82 -12.11 31.97
N GLU A 67 -5.95 -11.43 33.11
CA GLU A 67 -7.18 -10.73 33.48
C GLU A 67 -7.45 -9.53 32.56
N GLU A 68 -6.42 -8.76 32.23
CA GLU A 68 -6.51 -7.65 31.27
C GLU A 68 -6.87 -8.15 29.87
N ASN A 69 -6.22 -9.21 29.38
CA ASN A 69 -6.59 -9.82 28.10
C ASN A 69 -8.05 -10.27 28.08
N ARG A 70 -8.53 -10.90 29.15
CA ARG A 70 -9.94 -11.30 29.25
C ARG A 70 -10.89 -10.09 29.21
N LYS A 71 -10.50 -8.99 29.86
CA LYS A 71 -11.27 -7.73 29.84
C LYS A 71 -11.27 -7.09 28.44
N LEU A 72 -10.13 -7.07 27.75
CA LEU A 72 -10.02 -6.57 26.39
C LEU A 72 -10.84 -7.41 25.41
N GLN A 73 -10.78 -8.74 25.51
CA GLN A 73 -11.60 -9.64 24.70
C GLN A 73 -13.10 -9.42 24.92
N ALA A 74 -13.53 -9.24 26.17
CA ALA A 74 -14.93 -8.90 26.48
C ALA A 74 -15.32 -7.54 25.90
N GLY A 75 -14.41 -6.55 25.95
CA GLY A 75 -14.61 -5.23 25.36
C GLY A 75 -14.75 -5.27 23.84
N ASN A 76 -13.89 -6.04 23.15
CA ASN A 76 -13.95 -6.22 21.70
C ASN A 76 -15.28 -6.84 21.28
N GLY A 77 -15.75 -7.89 21.96
CA GLY A 77 -17.05 -8.50 21.65
C GLY A 77 -18.23 -7.53 21.81
N GLN A 78 -18.17 -6.60 22.77
CA GLN A 78 -19.18 -5.56 22.94
C GLN A 78 -19.11 -4.50 21.82
N VAL A 79 -17.91 -4.15 21.36
CA VAL A 79 -17.73 -3.24 20.22
C VAL A 79 -18.25 -3.89 18.94
N ASP A 80 -17.93 -5.16 18.70
CA ASP A 80 -18.40 -5.91 17.54
C ASP A 80 -19.92 -6.00 17.50
N GLN A 81 -20.58 -6.23 18.65
CA GLN A 81 -22.04 -6.19 18.75
C GLN A 81 -22.61 -4.81 18.38
N ARG A 82 -22.03 -3.72 18.89
CA ARG A 82 -22.48 -2.37 18.57
C ARG A 82 -22.27 -2.02 17.10
N ILE A 83 -21.19 -2.50 16.50
CA ILE A 83 -20.91 -2.32 15.06
C ILE A 83 -21.94 -3.11 14.26
N ALA A 84 -22.19 -4.38 14.59
CA ALA A 84 -23.19 -5.20 13.91
C ALA A 84 -24.59 -4.56 13.97
N ASP A 85 -24.99 -4.05 15.14
CA ASP A 85 -26.25 -3.35 15.33
C ASP A 85 -26.29 -2.07 14.46
N ALA A 86 -25.26 -1.23 14.51
CA ALA A 86 -25.19 0.02 13.75
C ALA A 86 -25.15 -0.21 12.22
N VAL A 87 -24.49 -1.28 11.77
CA VAL A 87 -24.44 -1.68 10.36
C VAL A 87 -25.82 -2.16 9.91
N SER A 88 -26.49 -3.01 10.70
CA SER A 88 -27.85 -3.46 10.37
C SER A 88 -28.86 -2.30 10.30
N ASP A 89 -28.77 -1.34 11.22
CA ASP A 89 -29.58 -0.12 11.21
C ASP A 89 -29.30 0.74 9.97
N ALA A 90 -28.04 0.82 9.54
CA ALA A 90 -27.64 1.55 8.34
C ALA A 90 -28.15 0.86 7.06
N GLU A 91 -28.02 -0.46 6.97
CA GLU A 91 -28.56 -1.26 5.86
C GLU A 91 -30.08 -1.12 5.74
N ASP A 92 -30.80 -1.18 6.86
CA ASP A 92 -32.24 -0.97 6.90
C ASP A 92 -32.64 0.43 6.39
N ARG A 93 -31.88 1.47 6.76
CA ARG A 93 -32.12 2.84 6.30
C ARG A 93 -31.85 2.98 4.80
N THR A 94 -30.75 2.41 4.31
CA THR A 94 -30.42 2.48 2.87
C THR A 94 -31.42 1.70 2.02
N GLN A 95 -31.86 0.53 2.47
CA GLN A 95 -32.85 -0.28 1.76
C GLN A 95 -34.22 0.42 1.71
N LYS A 96 -34.65 1.07 2.81
CA LYS A 96 -35.87 1.90 2.82
C LYS A 96 -35.76 3.10 1.89
N ALA A 97 -34.61 3.80 1.87
CA ALA A 97 -34.39 4.94 0.98
C ALA A 97 -34.42 4.51 -0.50
N LEU A 98 -33.79 3.37 -0.83
CA LEU A 98 -33.80 2.83 -2.18
C LEU A 98 -35.20 2.41 -2.63
N ALA A 99 -35.97 1.77 -1.74
CA ALA A 99 -37.36 1.42 -2.02
C ALA A 99 -38.22 2.66 -2.29
N GLN A 100 -38.06 3.72 -1.49
CA GLN A 100 -38.75 5.00 -1.72
C GLN A 100 -38.36 5.65 -3.05
N GLN A 101 -37.08 5.62 -3.41
CA GLN A 101 -36.60 6.17 -4.68
C GLN A 101 -37.19 5.41 -5.88
N LYS A 102 -37.24 4.07 -5.82
CA LYS A 102 -37.86 3.24 -6.87
C LYS A 102 -39.35 3.55 -7.03
N THR A 103 -40.10 3.69 -5.94
CA THR A 103 -41.52 4.07 -6.00
C THR A 103 -41.69 5.45 -6.63
N THR A 104 -40.90 6.44 -6.19
CA THR A 104 -40.96 7.82 -6.71
C THR A 104 -40.61 7.89 -8.20
N LEU A 105 -39.64 7.09 -8.67
CA LEU A 105 -39.30 6.97 -10.09
C LEU A 105 -40.42 6.31 -10.90
N THR A 106 -41.04 5.27 -10.36
CA THR A 106 -42.16 4.57 -11.00
C THR A 106 -43.39 5.48 -11.15
N ASP A 107 -43.67 6.29 -10.13
CA ASP A 107 -44.77 7.26 -10.17
C ASP A 107 -44.53 8.37 -11.20
N GLN A 108 -43.29 8.90 -11.28
CA GLN A 108 -42.90 9.85 -12.32
C GLN A 108 -43.03 9.27 -13.73
N PHE A 109 -42.62 8.00 -13.91
CA PHE A 109 -42.74 7.31 -15.19
C PHE A 109 -44.21 7.14 -15.62
N ASN A 110 -45.09 6.73 -14.70
CA ASN A 110 -46.53 6.62 -14.96
C ASN A 110 -47.17 7.98 -15.28
N ALA A 111 -46.75 9.06 -14.62
CA ALA A 111 -47.25 10.41 -14.92
C ALA A 111 -46.88 10.87 -16.35
N MET A 112 -45.65 10.60 -16.78
CA MET A 112 -45.19 10.92 -18.15
C MET A 112 -45.92 10.06 -19.20
N LEU A 113 -46.14 8.77 -18.91
CA LEU A 113 -46.89 7.87 -19.78
C LEU A 113 -48.35 8.34 -19.99
N ASN A 114 -49.02 8.82 -18.93
CA ASN A 114 -50.37 9.38 -19.02
C ASN A 114 -50.41 10.71 -19.81
N GLY A 115 -49.34 11.50 -19.80
CA GLY A 115 -49.21 12.72 -20.61
C GLY A 115 -48.99 12.44 -22.12
N LEU A 116 -48.58 11.23 -22.48
CA LEU A 116 -48.35 10.78 -23.85
C LEU A 116 -49.55 10.08 -24.49
N VAL A 117 -50.67 9.90 -23.76
CA VAL A 117 -51.91 9.35 -24.32
C VAL A 117 -52.48 10.36 -25.33
N PRO A 118 -52.51 10.03 -26.64
CA PRO A 118 -52.84 10.99 -27.68
C PRO A 118 -54.35 11.12 -27.81
N GLY A 119 -54.88 12.28 -27.45
CA GLY A 119 -56.24 12.69 -27.78
C GLY A 119 -56.26 14.18 -28.11
N GLY A 120 -56.42 14.52 -29.38
CA GLY A 120 -56.56 15.93 -29.77
C GLY A 120 -56.26 16.23 -31.23
N THR A 121 -57.17 15.83 -32.11
CA THR A 121 -57.33 16.30 -33.49
C THR A 121 -57.46 17.83 -33.54
N SER A 122 -56.65 18.51 -34.36
CA SER A 122 -56.99 19.85 -34.87
C SER A 122 -56.43 20.06 -36.27
N SER A 123 -57.38 20.06 -37.21
CA SER A 123 -57.29 20.43 -38.62
C SER A 123 -57.14 21.94 -38.82
N SER A 124 -56.29 22.38 -39.75
CA SER A 124 -56.61 23.49 -40.65
C SER A 124 -55.68 23.51 -41.87
N THR A 125 -56.25 23.19 -43.02
CA THR A 125 -55.76 23.49 -44.36
C THR A 125 -55.78 25.01 -44.61
N ALA A 126 -54.67 25.59 -45.06
CA ALA A 126 -54.58 26.43 -46.27
C ALA A 126 -53.41 27.44 -46.23
N GLN A 127 -52.78 27.58 -47.41
CA GLN A 127 -52.14 28.79 -47.96
C GLN A 127 -50.63 29.06 -47.73
N THR A 128 -49.90 28.79 -48.81
CA THR A 128 -48.89 29.64 -49.45
C THR A 128 -47.60 29.97 -48.70
N GLY A 129 -46.50 29.37 -49.19
CA GLY A 129 -45.27 30.09 -49.48
C GLY A 129 -44.51 30.64 -48.29
N GLY A 130 -43.90 29.75 -47.52
CA GLY A 130 -42.90 30.09 -46.51
C GLY A 130 -42.47 28.80 -45.83
N SER A 131 -41.22 28.42 -46.01
CA SER A 131 -40.63 27.23 -45.39
C SER A 131 -40.90 27.21 -43.88
N ASP A 132 -41.55 26.13 -43.45
CA ASP A 132 -41.87 25.78 -42.07
C ASP A 132 -40.58 25.31 -41.34
N ILE A 133 -39.60 26.21 -41.26
CA ILE A 133 -38.32 25.99 -40.58
C ILE A 133 -38.20 27.10 -39.54
N PRO A 134 -38.16 26.78 -38.23
CA PRO A 134 -38.04 27.79 -37.20
C PRO A 134 -36.74 28.59 -37.40
N VAL A 135 -36.84 29.91 -37.26
CA VAL A 135 -35.71 30.84 -37.29
C VAL A 135 -34.67 30.40 -36.26
N GLY A 136 -33.50 29.94 -36.73
CA GLY A 136 -32.44 29.39 -35.88
C GLY A 136 -31.53 28.33 -36.53
N LEU A 137 -31.82 27.89 -37.76
CA LEU A 137 -31.08 26.82 -38.45
C LEU A 137 -29.99 27.26 -39.45
N GLY A 138 -29.59 28.53 -39.46
CA GLY A 138 -28.36 28.98 -40.13
C GLY A 138 -28.24 28.62 -41.62
N LEU A 139 -29.36 28.69 -42.37
CA LEU A 139 -29.37 28.51 -43.81
C LEU A 139 -29.83 29.81 -44.47
N ASP A 140 -28.95 30.79 -44.49
CA ASP A 140 -29.11 32.03 -45.23
C ASP A 140 -29.04 31.76 -46.74
N THR A 141 -30.15 32.03 -47.41
CA THR A 141 -30.27 32.07 -48.87
C THR A 141 -29.47 33.25 -49.42
N GLY A 142 -28.19 33.03 -49.67
CA GLY A 142 -27.29 34.07 -50.12
C GLY A 142 -26.12 33.54 -50.94
N PHE A 143 -26.38 32.84 -52.06
CA PHE A 143 -25.33 32.69 -53.07
C PHE A 143 -25.89 32.63 -54.49
N SER A 144 -25.94 33.81 -55.12
CA SER A 144 -26.03 33.95 -56.56
C SER A 144 -24.64 33.74 -57.17
N GLY A 145 -24.40 32.59 -57.77
CA GLY A 145 -23.19 32.41 -58.59
C GLY A 145 -22.85 30.98 -58.95
N GLY A 146 -23.17 30.61 -60.19
CA GLY A 146 -22.49 29.52 -60.92
C GLY A 146 -23.02 28.14 -60.61
N GLY A 147 -23.77 27.57 -61.57
CA GLY A 147 -24.31 26.23 -61.46
C GLY A 147 -23.22 25.17 -61.34
N ASP A 148 -23.46 24.22 -60.45
CA ASP A 148 -23.25 22.83 -60.77
C ASP A 148 -24.31 22.00 -60.05
N THR A 149 -24.94 21.12 -60.80
CA THR A 149 -25.96 20.20 -60.32
C THR A 149 -25.29 19.10 -59.50
N ASP A 150 -25.75 18.94 -58.26
CA ASP A 150 -25.68 17.68 -57.49
C ASP A 150 -24.30 16.99 -57.49
N GLY A 151 -23.28 17.70 -57.00
CA GLY A 151 -21.94 17.17 -56.82
C GLY A 151 -21.37 17.60 -55.48
N PHE A 152 -21.04 16.64 -54.62
CA PHE A 152 -20.29 16.89 -53.40
C PHE A 152 -19.01 17.67 -53.74
N ARG A 153 -18.90 18.92 -53.24
CA ARG A 153 -17.69 19.72 -53.38
C ARG A 153 -16.79 19.45 -52.18
N TRP A 154 -15.75 18.66 -52.38
CA TRP A 154 -14.68 18.50 -51.39
C TRP A 154 -13.96 19.84 -51.21
N VAL A 155 -13.83 20.26 -49.96
CA VAL A 155 -13.05 21.43 -49.55
C VAL A 155 -11.92 20.92 -48.68
N ASP A 156 -10.68 21.18 -49.08
CA ASP A 156 -9.52 20.76 -48.30
C ASP A 156 -9.48 21.45 -46.93
N PRO A 157 -9.26 20.71 -45.84
CA PRO A 157 -9.13 21.29 -44.51
C PRO A 157 -7.90 22.21 -44.47
N GLN A 158 -8.09 23.45 -43.98
CA GLN A 158 -7.03 24.45 -43.85
C GLN A 158 -5.94 24.06 -42.84
N ASP A 159 -6.24 23.08 -41.99
CA ASP A 159 -5.43 22.70 -40.84
C ASP A 159 -4.44 21.56 -41.17
N VAL A 160 -4.34 21.18 -42.45
CA VAL A 160 -3.45 20.12 -42.91
C VAL A 160 -2.01 20.61 -42.92
N VAL A 161 -1.14 19.95 -42.17
CA VAL A 161 0.31 20.21 -42.21
C VAL A 161 0.93 19.27 -43.25
N PRO A 162 1.53 19.78 -44.34
CA PRO A 162 2.18 18.95 -45.33
C PRO A 162 3.38 18.24 -44.72
N ALA A 163 3.43 16.90 -44.83
CA ALA A 163 4.59 16.13 -44.40
C ALA A 163 5.78 16.44 -45.31
N GLU A 164 6.87 16.91 -44.73
CA GLU A 164 8.08 17.26 -45.46
C GLU A 164 8.80 15.97 -45.91
N GLN A 165 8.97 15.81 -47.22
CA GLN A 165 9.66 14.64 -47.80
C GLN A 165 11.16 14.74 -47.54
N GLN A 166 11.62 14.16 -46.44
CA GLN A 166 13.04 13.89 -46.25
C GLN A 166 13.27 12.38 -46.24
N GLY A 167 13.77 11.86 -47.37
CA GLY A 167 14.29 10.49 -47.45
C GLY A 167 13.26 9.39 -47.71
N GLY A 168 12.56 9.44 -48.86
CA GLY A 168 12.06 8.23 -49.55
C GLY A 168 10.90 7.44 -48.91
N GLN A 169 10.46 7.77 -47.69
CA GLN A 169 9.21 7.25 -47.11
C GLN A 169 8.26 8.42 -46.87
N GLY A 170 7.20 8.50 -47.69
CA GLY A 170 6.18 9.52 -47.56
C GLY A 170 5.36 9.29 -46.29
N GLN A 171 5.48 10.19 -45.31
CA GLN A 171 4.54 10.24 -44.19
C GLN A 171 3.18 10.76 -44.67
N THR A 172 2.11 10.20 -44.11
CA THR A 172 0.74 10.65 -44.35
C THR A 172 0.52 12.04 -43.74
N PRO A 173 -0.28 12.92 -44.37
CA PRO A 173 -0.61 14.23 -43.80
C PRO A 173 -1.25 14.06 -42.42
N HIS A 174 -0.82 14.88 -41.46
CA HIS A 174 -1.30 14.84 -40.08
C HIS A 174 -2.03 16.12 -39.72
N PHE A 175 -2.97 15.99 -38.79
CA PHE A 175 -3.74 17.10 -38.23
C PHE A 175 -3.29 17.32 -36.80
N ALA A 176 -3.17 18.58 -36.36
CA ALA A 176 -2.87 18.88 -34.97
C ALA A 176 -4.07 18.47 -34.09
N THR A 177 -3.95 17.35 -33.37
CA THR A 177 -5.02 16.83 -32.50
C THR A 177 -5.05 17.49 -31.12
N SER A 178 -4.12 18.39 -30.80
CA SER A 178 -4.14 19.16 -29.55
C SER A 178 -3.34 20.47 -29.66
N PHE A 179 -3.74 21.50 -28.91
CA PHE A 179 -3.04 22.78 -28.80
C PHE A 179 -1.87 22.75 -27.78
N LEU A 180 -1.58 21.59 -27.17
CA LEU A 180 -0.72 21.52 -25.98
C LEU A 180 0.49 20.59 -26.10
N GLU A 181 0.51 19.64 -27.04
CA GLU A 181 1.52 18.57 -26.97
C GLU A 181 2.88 18.96 -27.53
N ASP A 182 2.99 19.95 -28.42
CA ASP A 182 4.32 20.36 -28.91
C ASP A 182 4.38 21.83 -29.38
N ASN A 183 4.64 22.74 -28.43
CA ASN A 183 4.92 24.15 -28.69
C ASN A 183 6.33 24.47 -28.16
N PRO A 184 7.12 25.37 -28.80
CA PRO A 184 8.39 25.84 -28.24
C PRO A 184 8.31 26.24 -26.76
N ILE A 185 7.17 26.81 -26.32
CA ILE A 185 6.96 27.17 -24.91
C ILE A 185 6.85 25.95 -23.99
N THR A 186 6.24 24.84 -24.42
CA THR A 186 6.17 23.62 -23.59
C THR A 186 7.53 22.93 -23.51
N ARG A 187 8.34 22.97 -24.57
CA ARG A 187 9.73 22.46 -24.54
C ARG A 187 10.62 23.25 -23.59
N GLU A 188 10.54 24.58 -23.63
CA GLU A 188 11.30 25.44 -22.72
C GLU A 188 10.83 25.30 -21.27
N LYS A 189 9.52 25.19 -21.02
CA LYS A 189 8.97 24.91 -19.69
C LYS A 189 9.47 23.58 -19.15
N ASN A 190 9.42 22.51 -19.95
CA ASN A 190 9.92 21.19 -19.56
C ASN A 190 11.44 21.16 -19.37
N ALA A 191 12.21 21.96 -20.12
CA ALA A 191 13.64 22.11 -19.92
C ALA A 191 13.95 22.87 -18.62
N LEU A 192 13.18 23.93 -18.32
CA LEU A 192 13.34 24.72 -17.10
C LEU A 192 12.89 23.95 -15.86
N GLU A 193 11.79 23.20 -15.93
CA GLU A 193 11.33 22.34 -14.83
C GLU A 193 12.31 21.21 -14.51
N ARG A 194 12.99 20.65 -15.52
CA ARG A 194 14.09 19.68 -15.35
C ARG A 194 15.32 20.27 -14.65
N ASN A 195 15.60 21.56 -14.86
CA ASN A 195 16.76 22.23 -14.28
C ASN A 195 16.49 22.86 -12.91
N ALA A 196 15.26 23.35 -12.67
CA ALA A 196 14.92 24.11 -11.47
C ALA A 196 14.54 23.20 -10.28
N ASN A 197 13.94 22.05 -10.56
CA ASN A 197 13.66 21.06 -9.53
C ASN A 197 14.66 19.92 -9.69
N HIS A 198 15.45 19.64 -8.66
CA HIS A 198 16.13 18.34 -8.47
C HIS A 198 15.15 17.16 -8.34
N ARG A 199 13.96 17.27 -8.96
CA ARG A 199 13.15 16.15 -9.42
C ARG A 199 13.93 15.52 -10.57
N GLN A 200 14.93 14.72 -10.20
CA GLN A 200 15.02 13.41 -10.79
C GLN A 200 13.64 12.78 -10.65
N GLY A 201 12.74 13.06 -11.60
CA GLY A 201 11.84 12.02 -12.03
C GLY A 201 12.74 10.82 -12.28
N MET A 202 12.32 9.66 -11.81
CA MET A 202 12.95 8.39 -12.14
C MET A 202 12.76 8.10 -13.65
N ASP A 203 13.18 9.03 -14.49
CA ASP A 203 13.56 8.82 -15.87
C ASP A 203 15.06 8.56 -15.81
N ASN A 204 15.39 7.34 -15.38
CA ASN A 204 16.70 6.81 -15.70
C ASN A 204 16.74 6.77 -17.23
N GLY A 205 17.56 7.61 -17.83
CA GLY A 205 17.83 7.64 -19.28
C GLY A 205 18.54 6.39 -19.78
N GLN A 206 17.98 5.22 -19.49
CA GLN A 206 18.34 3.92 -20.02
C GLN A 206 17.03 3.22 -20.40
N ASP A 207 16.59 3.48 -21.63
CA ASP A 207 15.83 2.57 -22.49
C ASP A 207 14.77 1.66 -21.84
N GLU A 208 13.99 2.14 -20.87
CA GLU A 208 12.68 1.57 -20.61
C GLU A 208 11.71 2.32 -21.52
N GLY A 209 11.19 1.63 -22.53
CA GLY A 209 10.23 2.19 -23.49
C GLY A 209 9.07 2.90 -22.78
N PRO A 210 8.31 3.78 -23.46
CA PRO A 210 7.29 4.62 -22.83
C PRO A 210 6.35 3.76 -21.97
N VAL A 211 6.57 3.80 -20.65
CA VAL A 211 5.74 3.09 -19.68
C VAL A 211 4.61 4.04 -19.35
N ASP A 212 3.40 3.72 -19.81
CA ASP A 212 2.22 4.48 -19.44
C ASP A 212 1.98 4.34 -17.93
N PRO A 213 2.11 5.43 -17.14
CA PRO A 213 1.94 5.34 -15.70
C PRO A 213 0.45 5.18 -15.38
N VAL A 214 0.04 3.96 -15.07
CA VAL A 214 -1.36 3.66 -14.71
C VAL A 214 -1.65 4.02 -13.25
N TYR A 215 -0.70 3.81 -12.34
CA TYR A 215 -0.85 4.05 -10.91
C TYR A 215 0.34 4.83 -10.31
N THR A 216 0.08 5.66 -9.30
CA THR A 216 1.09 6.46 -8.61
C THR A 216 0.96 6.30 -7.10
N LEU A 217 2.08 6.04 -6.42
CA LEU A 217 2.17 6.18 -4.97
C LEU A 217 2.78 7.56 -4.65
N PRO A 218 2.04 8.46 -3.97
CA PRO A 218 2.57 9.77 -3.63
C PRO A 218 3.73 9.70 -2.62
N GLU A 219 4.57 10.74 -2.62
CA GLU A 219 5.53 10.95 -1.55
C GLU A 219 4.82 11.01 -0.19
N ASN A 220 5.44 10.42 0.84
CA ASN A 220 4.88 10.28 2.20
C ASN A 220 3.66 9.33 2.32
N SER A 221 3.47 8.41 1.37
CA SER A 221 2.51 7.31 1.51
C SER A 221 2.76 6.51 2.80
N THR A 222 1.71 6.26 3.58
CA THR A 222 1.79 5.46 4.82
C THR A 222 1.37 4.02 4.54
N LEU A 223 2.32 3.08 4.67
CA LEU A 223 2.15 1.66 4.35
C LEU A 223 1.91 0.86 5.65
N VAL A 224 0.73 1.03 6.23
CA VAL A 224 0.36 0.45 7.54
C VAL A 224 0.20 -1.07 7.43
N GLY A 225 0.47 -1.84 8.49
CA GLY A 225 0.28 -3.30 8.48
C GLY A 225 1.43 -4.11 7.84
N SER A 226 2.53 -3.43 7.51
CA SER A 226 3.74 -4.06 6.99
C SER A 226 4.41 -4.98 8.01
N THR A 227 4.91 -6.13 7.56
CA THR A 227 5.55 -7.15 8.41
C THR A 227 7.06 -7.19 8.17
N ALA A 228 7.85 -7.08 9.24
CA ALA A 228 9.30 -7.22 9.16
C ALA A 228 9.69 -8.69 8.93
N MET A 229 10.47 -8.97 7.88
CA MET A 229 11.00 -10.31 7.59
C MET A 229 12.29 -10.61 8.37
N THR A 230 12.94 -9.57 8.89
CA THR A 230 14.19 -9.66 9.65
C THR A 230 14.01 -8.95 10.99
N ALA A 231 14.79 -9.37 11.99
CA ALA A 231 14.88 -8.61 13.24
C ALA A 231 15.35 -7.18 12.95
N LEU A 232 14.67 -6.20 13.56
CA LEU A 232 15.10 -4.81 13.51
C LEU A 232 16.12 -4.59 14.63
N LEU A 233 17.39 -4.73 14.27
CA LEU A 233 18.51 -4.60 15.21
C LEU A 233 19.16 -3.23 15.06
N GLY A 234 19.00 -2.39 16.07
CA GLY A 234 19.71 -1.13 16.18
C GLY A 234 21.07 -1.31 16.83
N ARG A 235 22.14 -0.84 16.19
CA ARG A 235 23.44 -0.68 16.84
C ARG A 235 23.59 0.74 17.36
N VAL A 236 24.20 0.87 18.55
CA VAL A 236 24.46 2.16 19.19
C VAL A 236 25.60 2.88 18.45
N PRO A 237 25.38 4.12 17.97
CA PRO A 237 26.45 4.90 17.34
C PRO A 237 27.53 5.27 18.37
N VAL A 238 28.79 5.21 17.96
CA VAL A 238 29.93 5.69 18.76
C VAL A 238 30.54 6.87 17.99
N ASN A 239 30.77 8.00 18.66
CA ASN A 239 31.30 9.22 18.04
C ASN A 239 30.46 9.72 16.84
N ASN A 240 29.13 9.77 16.98
CA ASN A 240 28.18 10.19 15.92
C ASN A 240 28.22 9.36 14.62
N LYS A 241 28.88 8.20 14.61
CA LYS A 241 28.93 7.30 13.46
C LYS A 241 28.44 5.90 13.86
N VAL A 242 27.51 5.36 13.08
CA VAL A 242 27.11 3.96 13.21
C VAL A 242 28.12 3.13 12.44
N THR A 243 28.94 2.38 13.16
CA THR A 243 29.82 1.40 12.54
C THR A 243 28.98 0.17 12.20
N ASP A 244 28.79 -0.08 10.90
CA ASP A 244 28.16 -1.29 10.34
C ASP A 244 26.66 -1.46 10.73
N PRO A 245 25.75 -0.66 10.13
CA PRO A 245 24.31 -0.71 10.40
C PRO A 245 23.69 -2.03 9.91
N TYR A 246 22.69 -2.54 10.64
CA TYR A 246 22.13 -3.87 10.37
C TYR A 246 21.13 -3.82 9.20
N PRO A 247 21.24 -4.72 8.20
CA PRO A 247 20.29 -4.74 7.09
C PRO A 247 18.92 -5.22 7.56
N PHE A 248 17.86 -4.58 7.06
CA PHE A 248 16.49 -5.01 7.33
C PHE A 248 15.69 -5.20 6.05
N LYS A 249 14.69 -6.09 6.12
CA LYS A 249 13.68 -6.30 5.08
C LYS A 249 12.28 -6.27 5.67
N VAL A 250 11.37 -5.57 5.00
CA VAL A 250 9.96 -5.46 5.36
C VAL A 250 9.12 -5.87 4.15
N MET A 251 8.15 -6.75 4.38
CA MET A 251 7.14 -7.11 3.40
C MET A 251 5.87 -6.29 3.64
N ILE A 252 5.39 -5.67 2.58
CA ILE A 252 4.14 -4.93 2.53
C ILE A 252 3.16 -5.81 1.74
N GLY A 253 2.10 -6.26 2.40
CA GLY A 253 1.04 -7.02 1.73
C GLY A 253 0.22 -6.15 0.79
N ARG A 254 -0.49 -6.78 -0.15
CA ARG A 254 -1.40 -6.11 -1.11
C ARG A 254 -2.29 -5.06 -0.46
N ASP A 255 -2.94 -5.42 0.63
CA ASP A 255 -3.94 -4.60 1.33
C ASP A 255 -3.31 -3.39 2.06
N ASN A 256 -1.97 -3.37 2.17
CA ASN A 256 -1.19 -2.41 2.94
C ASN A 256 -0.39 -1.44 2.05
N LEU A 257 -0.49 -1.57 0.72
CA LEU A 257 0.23 -0.75 -0.24
C LEU A 257 -0.31 0.69 -0.34
N THR A 258 -1.52 0.95 0.16
CA THR A 258 -2.14 2.27 0.13
C THR A 258 -2.77 2.63 1.47
N ALA A 259 -2.63 3.90 1.88
CA ALA A 259 -3.17 4.40 3.14
C ALA A 259 -4.69 4.63 3.09
N ASN A 260 -5.24 4.81 1.90
CA ASN A 260 -6.66 5.12 1.66
C ASN A 260 -7.52 3.86 1.48
N GLY A 261 -6.94 2.66 1.64
CA GLY A 261 -7.65 1.39 1.48
C GLY A 261 -8.04 1.05 0.04
N ILE A 262 -7.46 1.75 -0.96
CA ILE A 262 -7.66 1.42 -2.37
C ILE A 262 -6.56 0.45 -2.80
N GLU A 263 -6.93 -0.80 -3.09
CA GLU A 263 -5.96 -1.77 -3.57
C GLU A 263 -5.41 -1.37 -4.95
N LEU A 264 -4.10 -1.51 -5.13
CA LEU A 264 -3.47 -1.39 -6.43
C LEU A 264 -3.73 -2.69 -7.19
N PRO A 265 -4.49 -2.66 -8.30
CA PRO A 265 -4.69 -3.87 -9.07
C PRO A 265 -3.36 -4.33 -9.67
N GLU A 266 -3.24 -5.64 -9.86
CA GLU A 266 -2.04 -6.30 -10.40
C GLU A 266 -0.79 -6.24 -9.51
N VAL A 267 -0.81 -5.55 -8.36
CA VAL A 267 0.31 -5.57 -7.40
C VAL A 267 -0.03 -6.51 -6.24
N GLU A 268 0.78 -7.55 -6.05
CA GLU A 268 0.61 -8.52 -4.95
C GLU A 268 1.22 -8.01 -3.64
N GLY A 269 2.28 -7.21 -3.73
CA GLY A 269 2.96 -6.67 -2.57
C GLY A 269 4.20 -5.87 -2.93
N ALA A 270 4.87 -5.38 -1.90
CA ALA A 270 6.17 -4.74 -2.04
C ALA A 270 7.13 -5.19 -0.94
N ILE A 271 8.41 -5.25 -1.29
CA ILE A 271 9.50 -5.59 -0.37
C ILE A 271 10.37 -4.35 -0.24
N VAL A 272 10.48 -3.83 0.98
CA VAL A 272 11.36 -2.72 1.31
C VAL A 272 12.65 -3.25 1.90
N SER A 273 13.78 -2.78 1.40
CA SER A 273 15.11 -3.11 1.91
C SER A 273 15.85 -1.86 2.35
N GLY A 274 16.62 -1.98 3.43
CA GLY A 274 17.32 -0.86 4.02
C GLY A 274 18.29 -1.25 5.11
N THR A 275 18.78 -0.25 5.84
CA THR A 275 19.65 -0.42 6.99
C THR A 275 19.05 0.23 8.23
N ALA A 276 19.21 -0.40 9.39
CA ALA A 276 18.68 0.07 10.66
C ALA A 276 19.80 0.38 11.66
N SER A 277 19.57 1.41 12.46
CA SER A 277 20.41 1.81 13.59
C SER A 277 19.50 2.18 14.76
N GLY A 278 19.95 2.05 15.99
CA GLY A 278 19.07 2.24 17.13
C GLY A 278 19.69 1.85 18.45
N ASP A 279 18.96 2.11 19.51
CA ASP A 279 19.38 1.82 20.87
C ASP A 279 18.56 0.65 21.38
N TRP A 280 19.25 -0.44 21.70
CA TRP A 280 18.65 -1.64 22.26
C TRP A 280 17.94 -1.35 23.59
N THR A 281 18.47 -0.45 24.41
CA THR A 281 17.90 -0.13 25.73
C THR A 281 16.56 0.60 25.63
N LEU A 282 16.34 1.37 24.57
CA LEU A 282 15.10 2.10 24.32
C LEU A 282 14.11 1.32 23.45
N SER A 283 14.46 0.10 23.00
CA SER A 283 13.67 -0.71 22.07
C SER A 283 13.22 0.07 20.82
N CYS A 284 14.02 1.05 20.40
CA CYS A 284 13.72 1.96 19.32
C CYS A 284 14.77 1.81 18.21
N VAL A 285 14.28 1.69 16.98
CA VAL A 285 15.10 1.60 15.78
C VAL A 285 14.71 2.69 14.78
N ARG A 286 15.72 3.19 14.08
CA ARG A 286 15.58 4.08 12.93
C ARG A 286 16.14 3.37 11.69
N GLY A 287 15.26 3.11 10.74
CA GLY A 287 15.61 2.56 9.43
C GLY A 287 15.84 3.66 8.39
N SER A 288 16.84 3.46 7.53
CA SER A 288 16.99 4.15 6.25
C SER A 288 16.67 3.16 5.14
N VAL A 289 15.70 3.50 4.29
CA VAL A 289 15.31 2.68 3.13
C VAL A 289 16.29 2.91 1.98
N THR A 290 16.73 1.83 1.35
CA THR A 290 17.62 1.85 0.19
C THR A 290 16.86 1.57 -1.10
N SER A 291 15.93 0.61 -1.07
CA SER A 291 15.11 0.26 -2.23
C SER A 291 13.75 -0.30 -1.84
N ILE A 292 12.82 -0.21 -2.77
CA ILE A 292 11.51 -0.85 -2.72
C ILE A 292 11.32 -1.68 -3.99
N THR A 293 10.92 -2.94 -3.84
CA THR A 293 10.65 -3.85 -4.95
C THR A 293 9.17 -4.21 -4.94
N PHE A 294 8.44 -3.81 -5.98
CA PHE A 294 7.06 -4.20 -6.20
C PHE A 294 7.03 -5.56 -6.89
N VAL A 295 6.11 -6.42 -6.46
CA VAL A 295 5.84 -7.73 -7.06
C VAL A 295 4.44 -7.69 -7.65
N PHE A 296 4.34 -7.96 -8.95
CA PHE A 296 3.08 -7.98 -9.66
C PHE A 296 2.49 -9.39 -9.69
N THR A 297 1.18 -9.48 -9.92
CA THR A 297 0.44 -10.74 -9.98
C THR A 297 0.88 -11.67 -11.11
N ASP A 298 1.54 -11.13 -12.14
CA ASP A 298 2.13 -11.89 -13.24
C ASP A 298 3.54 -12.44 -12.92
N GLY A 299 4.06 -12.15 -11.72
CA GLY A 299 5.39 -12.53 -11.26
C GLY A 299 6.50 -11.57 -11.70
N THR A 300 6.19 -10.50 -12.43
CA THR A 300 7.17 -9.46 -12.72
C THR A 300 7.51 -8.67 -11.46
N VAL A 301 8.72 -8.11 -11.43
CA VAL A 301 9.18 -7.29 -10.30
C VAL A 301 9.75 -5.97 -10.79
N ARG A 302 9.46 -4.90 -10.06
CA ARG A 302 10.01 -3.57 -10.34
C ARG A 302 10.65 -3.01 -9.09
N THR A 303 11.96 -2.78 -9.15
CA THR A 303 12.74 -2.23 -8.03
C THR A 303 13.07 -0.77 -8.25
N LEU A 304 12.82 0.06 -7.23
CA LEU A 304 13.09 1.49 -7.22
C LEU A 304 14.04 1.82 -6.06
N PRO A 305 15.15 2.56 -6.31
CA PRO A 305 15.69 2.87 -7.63
C PRO A 305 16.09 1.59 -8.39
N ALA A 306 16.10 1.64 -9.72
CA ALA A 306 16.55 0.51 -10.53
C ALA A 306 17.96 0.10 -10.08
N PRO A 307 18.23 -1.22 -9.92
CA PRO A 307 19.57 -1.66 -9.60
C PRO A 307 20.49 -1.18 -10.73
N SER A 308 21.53 -0.42 -10.40
CA SER A 308 22.57 -0.13 -11.38
C SER A 308 23.17 -1.47 -11.79
N ASP A 309 23.16 -1.79 -13.09
CA ASP A 309 23.89 -2.92 -13.67
C ASP A 309 25.40 -2.71 -13.47
N ARG A 310 25.86 -2.86 -12.22
CA ARG A 310 27.27 -2.97 -11.89
C ARG A 310 27.69 -4.37 -12.29
N THR A 311 28.06 -4.47 -13.56
CA THR A 311 29.07 -5.42 -13.99
C THR A 311 30.35 -5.07 -13.26
N ASP A 312 30.52 -5.59 -12.04
CA ASP A 312 31.81 -5.68 -11.37
C ASP A 312 32.67 -6.69 -12.12
N ASN A 313 33.11 -6.31 -13.32
CA ASN A 313 34.26 -6.92 -13.96
C ASN A 313 35.51 -6.24 -13.38
N SER A 314 35.82 -6.53 -12.12
CA SER A 314 37.13 -6.25 -11.56
C SER A 314 38.11 -7.24 -12.18
N GLY A 315 38.54 -6.91 -13.40
CA GLY A 315 39.75 -7.44 -13.99
C GLY A 315 40.91 -7.13 -13.05
N SER A 316 41.43 -8.17 -12.42
CA SER A 316 42.72 -8.18 -11.76
C SER A 316 43.80 -8.01 -12.83
N GLU A 317 44.19 -6.77 -13.12
CA GLU A 317 45.45 -6.42 -13.78
C GLU A 317 46.13 -5.28 -13.02
N ASN A 318 46.87 -5.64 -11.97
CA ASN A 318 48.29 -5.32 -11.73
C ASN A 318 48.68 -5.66 -10.28
#